data_AF-A0A5D3KCU7-F1
#
_entry.id   AF-A0A5D3KCU7-F1
#
_cell.length_a   1.000
_cell.length_b   1.000
_cell.length_c   1.000
_cell.angle_alpha   90.00
_cell.angle_beta   90.00
_cell.angle_gamma   90.00
#
_symmetry.space_group_name_H-M   'P 1'
#
loop_
_entity.id
_entity.type
_entity.pdbx_description
1 polymer ?
#
loop_
_entity_poly.entity_id
_entity_poly.type
_entity_poly.pdbx_seq_one_letter_code
_entity_poly.pdbx_strand_id
1 'polypeptide(L)'
;MSDGGPSVHASAVKVGPLAVLIRGPSGAGKSRLAFDLIMAGRSGVVDSAILVGDDRVHLATVGHEIAVRPAPLLAGLIEIRGLGIRGCDFVEHATVGLVVDLDADDAERLPPPESLKTTILGVEIPRIPVGRGDSPLPLVVAALTTTKS
;
A
#
# COMPACT_ATOMS: atom_id res chain seq x y z
N MET A 1 8.77 -20.49 14.56
CA MET A 1 7.78 -20.43 13.46
C MET A 1 8.49 -19.81 12.28
N SER A 2 8.50 -20.44 11.11
CA SER A 2 9.37 -20.04 10.00
C SER A 2 9.01 -18.64 9.48
N ASP A 3 9.86 -17.68 9.79
CA ASP A 3 9.69 -16.25 9.52
C ASP A 3 9.98 -15.86 8.06
N GLY A 4 9.73 -16.75 7.09
CA GLY A 4 10.50 -16.75 5.84
C GLY A 4 9.76 -17.18 4.59
N GLY A 5 8.45 -16.92 4.48
CA GLY A 5 7.81 -16.92 3.16
C GLY A 5 8.47 -15.86 2.25
N PRO A 6 8.45 -16.02 0.91
CA PRO A 6 9.03 -15.02 0.03
C PRO A 6 8.38 -13.66 0.27
N SER A 7 9.20 -12.64 0.54
CA SER A 7 8.73 -11.25 0.58
C SER A 7 8.56 -10.71 -0.82
N VAL A 8 7.62 -9.78 -0.98
CA VAL A 8 7.36 -9.06 -2.24
C VAL A 8 7.88 -7.63 -2.14
N HIS A 9 8.25 -7.05 -3.29
CA HIS A 9 8.69 -5.67 -3.35
C HIS A 9 7.49 -4.72 -3.40
N ALA A 10 7.10 -4.21 -2.23
CA ALA A 10 5.95 -3.35 -2.03
C ALA A 10 6.09 -2.56 -0.73
N SER A 11 5.32 -1.48 -0.61
CA SER A 11 5.14 -0.75 0.65
C SER A 11 3.72 -0.98 1.15
N ALA A 12 3.48 -0.88 2.45
CA ALA A 12 2.13 -1.02 3.01
C ALA A 12 1.92 -0.05 4.18
N VAL A 13 0.76 0.60 4.19
CA VAL A 13 0.33 1.54 5.24
C VAL A 13 -1.05 1.13 5.71
N LYS A 14 -1.21 0.95 7.02
CA LYS A 14 -2.51 0.74 7.65
C LYS A 14 -3.21 2.09 7.78
N VAL A 15 -4.36 2.26 7.13
CA VAL A 15 -5.22 3.45 7.22
C VAL A 15 -6.55 3.03 7.84
N GLY A 16 -6.85 3.53 9.05
CA GLY A 16 -8.00 3.07 9.81
C GLY A 16 -7.92 1.55 10.09
N PRO A 17 -8.91 0.73 9.71
CA PRO A 17 -8.91 -0.71 9.98
C PRO A 17 -8.09 -1.55 8.98
N LEU A 18 -7.78 -1.02 7.78
CA LEU A 18 -7.26 -1.79 6.65
C LEU A 18 -5.92 -1.24 6.15
N ALA A 19 -5.14 -2.07 5.48
CA ALA A 19 -3.90 -1.68 4.81
C ALA A 19 -4.11 -1.37 3.34
N VAL A 20 -3.47 -0.29 2.91
CA VAL A 20 -3.18 0.02 1.50
C VAL A 20 -1.85 -0.62 1.15
N LEU A 21 -1.88 -1.64 0.28
CA LEU A 21 -0.69 -2.27 -0.29
C LEU A 21 -0.30 -1.54 -1.58
N ILE A 22 0.91 -1.00 -1.63
CA ILE A 22 1.41 -0.17 -2.72
C ILE A 22 2.45 -0.95 -3.52
N ARG A 23 2.13 -1.28 -4.77
CA ARG A 23 3.01 -1.99 -5.70
C ARG A 23 3.41 -1.09 -6.87
N GLY A 24 4.36 -1.54 -7.66
CA GLY A 24 4.87 -0.83 -8.83
C GLY A 24 6.38 -1.03 -8.99
N PRO A 25 6.94 -0.67 -10.15
CA PRO A 25 8.37 -0.84 -10.43
C PRO A 25 9.25 -0.04 -9.46
N SER A 26 10.55 -0.38 -9.43
CA SER A 26 11.52 0.43 -8.67
C SER A 26 11.51 1.87 -9.19
N GLY A 27 11.53 2.84 -8.27
CA GLY A 27 11.44 4.26 -8.62
C GLY A 27 10.03 4.81 -8.88
N ALA A 28 8.99 3.98 -8.92
CA ALA A 28 7.59 4.44 -9.15
C ALA A 28 7.01 5.31 -8.01
N GLY A 29 7.71 5.42 -6.88
CA GLY A 29 7.28 6.26 -5.75
C GLY A 29 6.49 5.52 -4.65
N LYS A 30 6.66 4.20 -4.50
CA LYS A 30 5.98 3.40 -3.44
C LYS A 30 6.20 3.97 -2.03
N SER A 31 7.46 4.13 -1.62
CA SER A 31 7.82 4.73 -0.32
C SER A 31 7.32 6.17 -0.18
N ARG A 32 7.30 6.92 -1.30
CA ARG A 32 6.78 8.29 -1.31
C ARG A 32 5.29 8.32 -1.00
N LEU A 33 4.48 7.50 -1.69
CA LEU A 33 3.05 7.38 -1.41
C LEU A 33 2.80 6.86 0.01
N ALA A 34 3.59 5.89 0.48
CA ALA A 34 3.48 5.39 1.85
C ALA A 34 3.65 6.53 2.87
N PHE A 35 4.68 7.37 2.70
CA PHE A 35 4.90 8.52 3.56
C PHE A 35 3.82 9.59 3.41
N ASP A 36 3.36 9.87 2.19
CA ASP A 36 2.31 10.84 1.92
C ASP A 36 0.98 10.41 2.59
N LEU A 37 0.65 9.11 2.64
CA LEU A 37 -0.50 8.59 3.39
C LEU A 37 -0.35 8.77 4.91
N ILE A 38 0.85 8.51 5.47
CA ILE A 38 1.13 8.76 6.89
C ILE A 38 0.94 10.25 7.21
N MET A 39 1.41 11.15 6.35
CA MET A 39 1.21 12.58 6.50
C MET A 39 -0.26 12.98 6.37
N ALA A 40 -1.01 12.38 5.46
CA ALA A 40 -2.46 12.60 5.32
C ALA A 40 -3.25 12.14 6.55
N GLY A 41 -2.86 11.02 7.18
CA GLY A 41 -3.45 10.58 8.44
C GLY A 41 -3.11 11.52 9.61
N ARG A 42 -1.88 12.05 9.66
CA ARG A 42 -1.46 13.06 10.66
C ARG A 42 -2.20 14.39 10.50
N SER A 43 -2.53 14.78 9.27
CA SER A 43 -3.29 16.01 9.00
C SER A 43 -4.81 15.85 9.11
N GLY A 44 -5.30 14.62 9.32
CA GLY A 44 -6.74 14.31 9.42
C GLY A 44 -7.48 14.30 8.07
N VAL A 45 -6.76 14.21 6.95
CA VAL A 45 -7.38 14.07 5.61
C VAL A 45 -7.94 12.66 5.41
N VAL A 46 -7.31 11.66 6.01
CA VAL A 46 -7.78 10.27 6.10
C VAL A 46 -7.72 9.82 7.55
N ASP A 47 -8.28 8.66 7.85
CA ASP A 47 -8.10 8.00 9.14
C ASP A 47 -6.60 7.84 9.50
N SER A 48 -6.33 7.54 10.79
CA SER A 48 -4.96 7.31 11.26
C SER A 48 -4.20 6.34 10.35
N ALA A 49 -3.04 6.80 9.87
CA ALA A 49 -2.21 6.10 8.92
C ALA A 49 -0.85 5.76 9.54
N ILE A 50 -0.52 4.47 9.61
CA ILE A 50 0.69 3.94 10.26
C ILE A 50 1.39 2.97 9.31
N LEU A 51 2.72 3.01 9.26
CA LEU A 51 3.50 2.11 8.41
C LEU A 51 3.25 0.64 8.81
N VAL A 52 3.10 -0.23 7.83
CA VAL A 52 3.24 -1.68 8.04
C VAL A 52 4.64 -2.12 7.64
N GLY A 53 5.10 -1.72 6.46
CA GLY A 53 6.46 -1.96 5.97
C GLY A 53 6.76 -1.21 4.69
N ASP A 54 8.04 -1.04 4.38
CA ASP A 54 8.54 -0.40 3.15
C ASP A 54 9.58 -1.30 2.46
N ASP A 55 9.71 -1.15 1.14
CA ASP A 55 10.58 -1.93 0.23
C ASP A 55 10.28 -3.44 0.15
N ARG A 56 10.20 -4.15 1.27
CA ARG A 56 9.82 -5.57 1.33
C ARG A 56 8.79 -5.86 2.41
N VAL A 57 7.74 -6.56 2.01
CA VAL A 57 6.67 -7.04 2.90
C VAL A 57 6.39 -8.51 2.65
N HIS A 58 5.92 -9.21 3.69
CA HIS A 58 5.42 -10.57 3.57
C HIS A 58 3.91 -10.55 3.45
N LEU A 59 3.38 -11.38 2.56
CA LEU A 59 1.95 -11.58 2.36
C LEU A 59 1.59 -13.02 2.71
N ALA A 60 0.48 -13.20 3.40
CA ALA A 60 -0.07 -14.51 3.71
C ALA A 60 -1.60 -14.46 3.68
N THR A 61 -2.22 -15.55 3.27
CA THR A 61 -3.68 -15.69 3.34
C THR A 61 -4.07 -16.11 4.76
N VAL A 62 -5.05 -15.43 5.35
CA VAL A 62 -5.69 -15.79 6.62
C VAL A 62 -7.19 -15.88 6.37
N GLY A 63 -7.70 -17.11 6.20
CA GLY A 63 -9.09 -17.32 5.77
C GLY A 63 -9.33 -16.79 4.36
N HIS A 64 -10.18 -15.78 4.22
CA HIS A 64 -10.50 -15.11 2.95
C HIS A 64 -9.84 -13.72 2.82
N GLU A 65 -8.90 -13.40 3.71
CA GLU A 65 -8.20 -12.12 3.75
C GLU A 65 -6.71 -12.28 3.49
N ILE A 66 -6.06 -11.18 3.09
CA ILE A 66 -4.60 -11.12 2.98
C ILE A 66 -4.04 -10.34 4.15
N ALA A 67 -3.20 -10.99 4.96
CA ALA A 67 -2.39 -10.33 5.96
C ALA A 67 -1.07 -9.85 5.35
N VAL A 68 -0.67 -8.62 5.69
CA VAL A 68 0.63 -8.04 5.34
C VAL A 68 1.46 -7.78 6.60
N ARG A 69 2.76 -8.07 6.53
CA ARG A 69 3.76 -7.84 7.60
C ARG A 69 5.03 -7.21 7.03
N PRO A 70 5.78 -6.39 7.78
CA PRO A 70 7.10 -5.94 7.34
C PRO A 70 8.06 -7.12 7.20
N ALA A 71 9.05 -7.00 6.32
CA ALA A 71 10.25 -7.84 6.43
C ALA A 71 10.98 -7.52 7.74
N PRO A 72 11.39 -8.51 8.56
CA PRO A 72 11.94 -8.26 9.90
C PRO A 72 13.12 -7.27 9.94
N LEU A 73 14.02 -7.35 8.95
CA LEU A 73 15.20 -6.46 8.86
C LEU A 73 14.86 -5.01 8.44
N LEU A 74 13.65 -4.77 7.95
CA LEU A 74 13.17 -3.47 7.46
C LEU A 74 12.02 -2.91 8.29
N ALA A 75 11.65 -3.59 9.38
CA ALA A 75 10.53 -3.17 10.23
C ALA A 75 10.75 -1.75 10.79
N GLY A 76 9.74 -0.88 10.65
CA GLY A 76 9.80 0.51 11.09
C GLY A 76 10.74 1.41 10.30
N LEU A 77 11.34 0.92 9.20
CA LEU A 77 12.22 1.70 8.35
C LEU A 77 11.49 2.14 7.08
N ILE A 78 11.77 3.36 6.64
CA ILE A 78 11.28 3.92 5.37
C ILE A 78 12.38 4.75 4.71
N GLU A 79 12.55 4.62 3.40
CA GLU A 79 13.47 5.48 2.65
C GLU A 79 12.77 6.78 2.25
N ILE A 80 13.30 7.91 2.72
CA ILE A 80 12.84 9.23 2.30
C ILE A 80 13.88 9.86 1.38
N ARG A 81 13.52 10.04 0.10
CA ARG A 81 14.43 10.63 -0.90
C ARG A 81 14.97 11.98 -0.42
N GLY A 82 16.30 12.13 -0.48
CA GLY A 82 17.03 13.31 -0.01
C GLY A 82 17.39 13.28 1.47
N LEU A 83 16.79 12.40 2.27
CA LEU A 83 17.09 12.21 3.69
C LEU A 83 17.72 10.84 3.99
N GLY A 84 17.49 9.84 3.12
CA GLY A 84 17.91 8.46 3.35
C GLY A 84 16.92 7.69 4.23
N ILE A 85 17.38 6.60 4.81
CA ILE A 85 16.57 5.72 5.67
C ILE A 85 16.21 6.45 6.98
N ARG A 86 14.95 6.36 7.39
CA ARG A 86 14.40 6.94 8.62
C ARG A 86 13.56 5.92 9.38
N GLY A 87 13.49 6.09 10.69
CA GLY A 87 12.57 5.36 11.56
C GLY A 87 11.17 5.98 11.55
N CYS A 88 10.14 5.14 11.60
CA CYS A 88 8.73 5.53 11.70
C CYS A 88 8.00 4.58 12.66
N ASP A 89 6.93 5.08 13.30
CA ASP A 89 5.99 4.20 14.00
C ASP A 89 5.41 3.18 13.01
N PHE A 90 5.31 1.92 13.43
CA PHE A 90 4.82 0.85 12.58
C PHE A 90 3.94 -0.15 13.34
N VAL A 91 3.18 -0.93 12.60
CA VAL A 91 2.43 -2.09 13.10
C VAL A 91 3.01 -3.38 12.54
N GLU A 92 3.04 -4.43 13.35
CA GLU A 92 3.62 -5.73 12.94
C GLU A 92 2.78 -6.48 11.90
N HIS A 93 1.50 -6.15 11.78
CA HIS A 93 0.61 -6.75 10.80
C HIS A 93 -0.63 -5.87 10.54
N ALA A 94 -1.23 -6.05 9.36
CA ALA A 94 -2.53 -5.50 9.00
C ALA A 94 -3.20 -6.36 7.91
N THR A 95 -4.53 -6.25 7.77
CA THR A 95 -5.27 -6.87 6.66
C THR A 95 -5.26 -5.94 5.46
N VAL A 96 -4.87 -6.42 4.28
CA VAL A 96 -4.90 -5.65 3.02
C VAL A 96 -6.35 -5.49 2.57
N GLY A 97 -6.80 -4.24 2.50
CA GLY A 97 -8.15 -3.89 2.02
C GLY A 97 -8.15 -3.17 0.67
N LEU A 98 -7.00 -2.67 0.24
CA LEU A 98 -6.84 -1.93 -1.01
C LEU A 98 -5.44 -2.16 -1.58
N VAL A 99 -5.36 -2.35 -2.90
CA VAL A 99 -4.10 -2.36 -3.64
C VAL A 99 -3.99 -1.12 -4.50
N VAL A 100 -2.82 -0.48 -4.51
CA VAL A 100 -2.49 0.62 -5.40
C VAL A 100 -1.33 0.17 -6.28
N ASP A 101 -1.55 0.11 -7.59
CA ASP A 101 -0.51 -0.22 -8.55
C ASP A 101 -0.02 1.05 -9.24
N LEU A 102 1.19 1.46 -8.89
CA LEU A 102 1.86 2.60 -9.49
C LEU A 102 2.48 2.22 -10.84
N ASP A 103 2.50 3.18 -11.76
CA ASP A 103 2.93 3.01 -13.15
C ASP A 103 2.19 1.84 -13.84
N ALA A 104 0.89 1.71 -13.59
CA ALA A 104 0.06 0.68 -14.20
C ALA A 104 -0.27 1.03 -15.66
N ASP A 105 -0.02 0.10 -16.57
CA ASP A 105 -0.25 0.31 -18.02
C ASP A 105 -1.74 0.34 -18.40
N ASP A 106 -2.61 -0.18 -17.54
CA ASP A 106 -4.06 -0.22 -17.68
C ASP A 106 -4.79 0.89 -16.87
N ALA A 107 -4.05 1.93 -16.47
CA ALA A 107 -4.59 3.10 -15.79
C ALA A 107 -5.25 4.08 -16.76
N GLU A 108 -6.47 3.74 -17.20
CA GLU A 108 -7.29 4.63 -18.02
C GLU A 108 -7.97 5.73 -17.17
N ARG A 109 -8.45 6.81 -17.80
CA ARG A 109 -9.22 7.87 -17.12
C ARG A 109 -10.46 7.32 -16.39
N LEU A 110 -11.10 6.32 -16.99
CA LEU A 110 -12.20 5.57 -16.40
C LEU A 110 -11.90 4.07 -16.61
N PRO A 111 -11.14 3.45 -15.69
CA PRO A 111 -10.74 2.05 -15.85
C PRO A 111 -11.96 1.15 -15.90
N PRO A 112 -11.94 0.09 -16.72
CA PRO A 112 -13.01 -0.89 -16.71
C PRO A 112 -13.04 -1.68 -15.39
N PRO A 113 -14.18 -2.30 -15.01
CA PRO A 113 -14.37 -2.91 -13.69
C PRO A 113 -13.30 -3.94 -13.30
N GLU A 114 -12.77 -4.69 -14.26
CA GLU A 114 -11.70 -5.68 -14.07
C GLU A 114 -10.37 -5.04 -13.64
N SER A 115 -10.04 -3.86 -14.14
CA SER A 115 -8.81 -3.13 -13.76
C SER A 115 -8.90 -2.58 -12.33
N LEU A 116 -10.11 -2.42 -11.79
CA LEU A 116 -10.38 -1.97 -10.43
C LEU A 116 -10.30 -3.09 -9.38
N LYS A 117 -9.84 -4.28 -9.78
CA LYS A 117 -9.65 -5.45 -8.93
C LYS A 117 -8.32 -6.14 -9.23
N THR A 118 -7.80 -6.89 -8.27
CA THR A 118 -6.63 -7.74 -8.46
C THR A 118 -6.74 -8.98 -7.58
N THR A 119 -6.06 -10.05 -7.95
CA THR A 119 -6.01 -11.28 -7.14
C THR A 119 -4.62 -11.45 -6.56
N ILE A 120 -4.53 -11.60 -5.24
CA ILE A 120 -3.29 -11.90 -4.51
C ILE A 120 -3.53 -13.17 -3.72
N LEU A 121 -2.70 -14.20 -3.90
CA LEU A 121 -2.81 -15.49 -3.21
C LEU A 121 -4.23 -16.09 -3.26
N GLY A 122 -4.92 -15.93 -4.39
CA GLY A 122 -6.29 -16.43 -4.59
C GLY A 122 -7.41 -15.57 -4.01
N VAL A 123 -7.10 -14.43 -3.39
CA VAL A 123 -8.07 -13.48 -2.81
C VAL A 123 -8.22 -12.28 -3.74
N GLU A 124 -9.45 -11.95 -4.13
CA GLU A 124 -9.78 -10.74 -4.89
C GLU A 124 -9.78 -9.51 -3.95
N ILE A 125 -9.04 -8.47 -4.31
CA ILE A 125 -8.90 -7.22 -3.55
C ILE A 125 -9.21 -6.03 -4.47
N PRO A 126 -9.92 -5.00 -3.98
CA PRO A 126 -10.04 -3.73 -4.70
C PRO A 126 -8.67 -3.17 -5.08
N ARG A 127 -8.58 -2.61 -6.29
CA ARG A 127 -7.35 -2.07 -6.87
C ARG A 127 -7.59 -0.67 -7.41
N ILE A 128 -6.60 0.20 -7.26
CA ILE A 128 -6.48 1.47 -7.97
C ILE A 128 -5.26 1.38 -8.89
N PRO A 129 -5.44 1.27 -10.21
CA PRO A 129 -4.34 1.46 -11.16
C PRO A 129 -4.02 2.95 -11.25
N VAL A 130 -2.74 3.31 -11.15
CA VAL A 130 -2.26 4.70 -11.26
C VAL A 130 -1.29 4.79 -12.43
N GLY A 131 -1.58 5.68 -13.37
CA GLY A 131 -0.77 5.88 -14.57
C GLY A 131 0.57 6.52 -14.26
N ARG A 132 1.54 6.31 -15.15
CA ARG A 132 2.86 6.95 -15.03
C ARG A 132 2.70 8.48 -15.08
N GLY A 133 3.18 9.15 -14.04
CA GLY A 133 3.12 10.62 -13.93
C GLY A 133 1.85 11.16 -13.29
N ASP A 134 0.85 10.31 -13.03
CA ASP A 134 -0.32 10.72 -12.27
C ASP A 134 -0.01 10.82 -10.77
N SER A 135 -0.76 11.66 -10.06
CA SER A 135 -0.65 11.77 -8.62
C SER A 135 -1.48 10.68 -7.94
N PRO A 136 -0.85 9.70 -7.24
CA PRO A 136 -1.60 8.61 -6.62
C PRO A 136 -2.41 9.06 -5.40
N LEU A 137 -1.90 10.00 -4.60
CA LEU A 137 -2.49 10.35 -3.31
C LEU A 137 -3.95 10.81 -3.42
N PRO A 138 -4.34 11.74 -4.34
CA PRO A 138 -5.74 12.14 -4.49
C PRO A 138 -6.69 10.98 -4.82
N LEU A 139 -6.26 10.01 -5.63
CA LEU A 139 -7.06 8.83 -5.96
C LEU A 139 -7.28 7.93 -4.75
N VAL A 140 -6.21 7.70 -3.98
CA VAL A 140 -6.28 6.88 -2.76
C VAL A 140 -7.12 7.57 -1.69
N VAL A 141 -6.94 8.88 -1.48
CA VAL A 141 -7.77 9.67 -0.56
C VAL A 141 -9.24 9.62 -0.97
N ALA A 142 -9.55 9.83 -2.25
CA ALA A 142 -10.92 9.75 -2.74
C ALA A 142 -11.53 8.36 -2.48
N ALA A 143 -10.79 7.28 -2.77
CA ALA A 143 -11.26 5.92 -2.52
C ALA A 143 -11.51 5.61 -1.03
N LEU A 144 -10.74 6.22 -0.12
CA LEU A 144 -10.86 6.00 1.33
C LEU A 144 -11.92 6.88 1.99
N THR A 145 -12.25 8.04 1.41
CA THR A 145 -13.09 9.07 2.05
C THR A 145 -14.44 9.29 1.37
N THR A 146 -14.65 8.67 0.20
CA THR A 146 -15.89 8.77 -0.56
C THR A 146 -16.59 7.43 -0.66
N THR A 147 -17.91 7.46 -0.79
CA THR A 147 -18.72 6.27 -1.07
C THR A 147 -18.90 6.12 -2.57
N LYS A 148 -18.82 4.87 -3.07
CA LYS A 148 -19.27 4.57 -4.43
C LYS A 148 -20.77 4.84 -4.52
N SER A 149 -21.17 5.65 -5.50
CA SER A 149 -22.58 5.90 -5.83
C SER A 149 -23.25 4.68 -6.45
#